data_AF-A0A2V7VPH4-F1
#
_entry.id   AF-A0A2V7VPH4-F1
#
_cell.length_a   1.000
_cell.length_b   1.000
_cell.length_c   1.000
_cell.angle_alpha   90.00
_cell.angle_beta   90.00
_cell.angle_gamma   90.00
#
_symmetry.space_group_name_H-M   'P 1'
#
loop_
_entity.id
_entity.type
_entity.pdbx_description
1 polymer ?
#
loop_
_entity_poly.entity_id
_entity_poly.type
_entity_poly.pdbx_seq_one_letter_code
_entity_poly.pdbx_strand_id
1 'polypeptide(L)'
;MVVDLSGVGGYDEVDRFFRQVALSPRLIDVESLTLSPAPGDAVHLVAVLRLPYRPEAAPLPAPPEGVRAQLAGVPRPQSDAFLRDQAMSLAKADTIDTLRRNRRNPRLFLSEAAAVVRGRPMVLSQATAGDEFFLRGLAVGEATLRGFERRLERGFFRVSQVLLARQGTCYRFEVRGRSPVVGLDAEIPLPTQQPFSAEQCRSDRDPPGAAVLRAPFVRRPRRGSLDLRLRDVDWADVFGVLYQLTGEAFLVDADVSGRLSLDFPAVELDEALSLLQKGGVKISPGPLRRVSRARAATAGPALGADAPKASLAVKRAEVRDVLAALAEADPSLAAAPRDVPGRISVWARDVPAADLRGAVLDAVGSSGGADAVPPLGPPAAPRRLHLRPEEMTVQEFELAGLVATGGRWTALVYSPAGALYAYRTGDRLADGSVTAIESTDVLLQTEEGPLRIMLPLLGR
;
A
#
# COMPACT_ATOMS: atom_id res chain seq x y z
N MET A 1 -27.90 28.52 -7.29
CA MET A 1 -27.40 27.84 -8.51
C MET A 1 -26.72 26.56 -8.09
N VAL A 2 -26.97 25.44 -8.77
CA VAL A 2 -26.31 24.15 -8.50
C VAL A 2 -25.37 23.86 -9.65
N VAL A 3 -24.17 23.38 -9.35
CA VAL A 3 -23.13 23.05 -10.34
C VAL A 3 -22.61 21.66 -10.03
N ASP A 4 -22.70 20.76 -11.02
CA ASP A 4 -22.07 19.45 -10.98
C ASP A 4 -20.62 19.57 -11.44
N LEU A 5 -19.70 19.05 -10.65
CA LEU A 5 -18.26 19.06 -10.90
C LEU A 5 -17.76 17.63 -11.00
N SER A 6 -17.04 17.31 -12.07
CA SER A 6 -16.30 16.06 -12.21
C SER A 6 -14.87 16.34 -12.66
N GLY A 7 -13.91 15.59 -12.14
CA GLY A 7 -12.50 15.74 -12.53
C GLY A 7 -11.64 14.55 -12.12
N VAL A 8 -10.41 14.52 -12.62
CA VAL A 8 -9.39 13.54 -12.24
C VAL A 8 -8.12 14.31 -11.90
N GLY A 9 -7.50 13.98 -10.77
CA GLY A 9 -6.26 14.63 -10.33
C GLY A 9 -5.65 13.96 -9.10
N GLY A 10 -4.51 14.48 -8.64
CA GLY A 10 -3.88 14.05 -7.40
C GLY A 10 -4.76 14.35 -6.19
N TYR A 11 -4.64 13.55 -5.12
CA TYR A 11 -5.42 13.79 -3.90
C TYR A 11 -5.08 15.14 -3.22
N ASP A 12 -3.82 15.56 -3.30
CA ASP A 12 -3.38 16.86 -2.82
C ASP A 12 -3.97 18.01 -3.67
N GLU A 13 -4.15 17.81 -4.98
CA GLU A 13 -4.80 18.76 -5.88
C GLU A 13 -6.29 18.90 -5.54
N VAL A 14 -6.96 17.78 -5.22
CA VAL A 14 -8.36 17.79 -4.76
C VAL A 14 -8.50 18.55 -3.44
N ASP A 15 -7.63 18.31 -2.44
CA ASP A 15 -7.64 19.09 -1.19
C ASP A 15 -7.37 20.58 -1.44
N ARG A 16 -6.38 20.90 -2.30
CA ARG A 16 -6.03 22.27 -2.67
C ARG A 16 -7.20 22.99 -3.35
N PHE A 17 -7.93 22.30 -4.23
CA PHE A 17 -9.14 22.82 -4.85
C PHE A 17 -10.20 23.17 -3.81
N PHE A 18 -10.54 22.24 -2.91
CA PHE A 18 -11.54 22.51 -1.87
C PHE A 18 -11.09 23.53 -0.83
N ARG A 19 -9.78 23.73 -0.66
CA ARG A 19 -9.23 24.87 0.09
C ARG A 19 -9.53 26.20 -0.58
N GLN A 20 -9.39 26.30 -1.89
CA GLN A 20 -9.75 27.52 -2.63
C GLN A 20 -11.26 27.76 -2.66
N VAL A 21 -12.06 26.71 -2.88
CA VAL A 21 -13.52 26.77 -2.74
C VAL A 21 -13.89 27.30 -1.36
N ALA A 22 -13.19 26.82 -0.33
CA ALA A 22 -13.47 27.20 1.04
C ALA A 22 -13.17 28.67 1.36
N LEU A 23 -12.14 29.24 0.74
CA LEU A 23 -11.75 30.63 0.90
C LEU A 23 -12.49 31.57 -0.07
N SER A 24 -13.35 31.02 -0.94
CA SER A 24 -14.06 31.80 -1.94
C SER A 24 -15.02 32.81 -1.29
N PRO A 25 -15.01 34.10 -1.71
CA PRO A 25 -15.97 35.08 -1.24
C PRO A 25 -17.40 34.80 -1.69
N ARG A 26 -17.59 33.86 -2.64
CA ARG A 26 -18.90 33.43 -3.14
C ARG A 26 -19.65 32.49 -2.21
N LEU A 27 -19.08 32.14 -1.04
CA LEU A 27 -19.71 31.28 -0.02
C LEU A 27 -20.23 29.95 -0.61
N ILE A 28 -19.40 29.30 -1.42
CA ILE A 28 -19.74 28.05 -2.09
C ILE A 28 -19.93 26.96 -1.02
N ASP A 29 -21.07 26.29 -1.08
CA ASP A 29 -21.43 25.16 -0.23
C ASP A 29 -21.22 23.85 -1.00
N VAL A 30 -20.67 22.83 -0.35
CA VAL A 30 -20.44 21.51 -0.96
C VAL A 30 -21.53 20.56 -0.47
N GLU A 31 -22.52 20.31 -1.32
CA GLU A 31 -23.65 19.44 -0.99
C GLU A 31 -23.22 17.98 -0.86
N SER A 32 -22.46 17.50 -1.85
CA SER A 32 -21.92 16.15 -1.85
C SER A 32 -20.56 16.08 -2.54
N LEU A 33 -19.78 15.07 -2.14
CA LEU A 33 -18.46 14.74 -2.65
C LEU A 33 -18.34 13.22 -2.74
N THR A 34 -17.87 12.70 -3.87
CA THR A 34 -17.52 11.30 -4.07
C THR A 34 -16.12 11.20 -4.66
N LEU A 35 -15.32 10.32 -4.09
CA LEU A 35 -13.94 10.05 -4.46
C LEU A 35 -13.77 8.56 -4.72
N SER A 36 -13.05 8.25 -5.79
CA SER A 36 -12.75 6.88 -6.21
C SER A 36 -11.38 6.84 -6.90
N PRO A 37 -10.66 5.71 -6.87
CA PRO A 37 -9.38 5.59 -7.54
C PRO A 37 -9.52 5.76 -9.05
N ALA A 38 -8.54 6.42 -9.66
CA ALA A 38 -8.37 6.57 -11.10
C ALA A 38 -6.98 6.04 -11.52
N PRO A 39 -6.75 5.75 -12.82
CA PRO A 39 -5.45 5.31 -13.30
C PRO A 39 -4.33 6.31 -12.97
N GLY A 40 -3.11 5.81 -12.70
CA GLY A 40 -1.93 6.65 -12.50
C GLY A 40 -1.82 7.34 -11.13
N ASP A 41 -2.21 6.66 -10.05
CA ASP A 41 -2.22 7.20 -8.66
C ASP A 41 -3.09 8.47 -8.52
N ALA A 42 -4.10 8.61 -9.38
CA ALA A 42 -5.04 9.73 -9.39
C ALA A 42 -6.35 9.35 -8.67
N VAL A 43 -7.14 10.38 -8.34
CA VAL A 43 -8.50 10.25 -7.82
C VAL A 43 -9.49 10.82 -8.82
N HIS A 44 -10.53 10.06 -9.12
CA HIS A 44 -11.73 10.57 -9.77
C HIS A 44 -12.62 11.22 -8.72
N LEU A 45 -12.91 12.51 -8.94
CA LEU A 45 -13.70 13.39 -8.10
C LEU A 45 -15.04 13.66 -8.76
N VAL A 46 -16.13 13.52 -8.00
CA VAL A 46 -17.47 14.04 -8.35
C VAL A 46 -18.00 14.85 -7.18
N ALA A 47 -18.45 16.07 -7.40
CA ALA A 47 -19.00 16.92 -6.35
C ALA A 47 -20.17 17.76 -6.85
N VAL A 48 -21.10 18.06 -5.95
CA VAL A 48 -22.22 18.99 -6.20
C VAL A 48 -21.99 20.26 -5.39
N LEU A 49 -21.85 21.38 -6.09
CA LEU A 49 -21.59 22.69 -5.50
C LEU A 49 -22.85 23.55 -5.54
N ARG A 50 -23.22 24.11 -4.39
CA ARG A 50 -24.31 25.09 -4.27
C ARG A 50 -23.73 26.48 -4.14
N LEU A 51 -24.04 27.32 -5.12
CA LEU A 51 -23.70 28.73 -5.10
C LEU A 51 -24.94 29.54 -4.69
N PRO A 52 -24.85 30.33 -3.60
CA PRO A 52 -25.92 31.23 -3.22
C PRO A 52 -26.15 32.25 -4.34
N TYR A 53 -27.39 32.32 -4.81
CA TYR A 53 -27.80 33.20 -5.89
C TYR A 53 -29.21 33.70 -5.59
N ARG A 54 -29.39 35.03 -5.63
CA ARG A 54 -30.70 35.66 -5.56
C ARG A 54 -31.08 36.09 -6.99
N PRO A 55 -32.15 35.55 -7.57
CA PRO A 55 -32.60 35.99 -8.88
C PRO A 55 -33.11 37.44 -8.80
N GLU A 56 -32.98 38.17 -9.90
CA GLU A 56 -33.43 39.57 -10.00
C GLU A 56 -34.94 39.71 -9.75
N ALA A 57 -35.72 38.70 -10.13
CA ALA A 57 -37.17 38.63 -9.92
C ALA A 57 -37.58 38.23 -8.48
N ALA A 58 -36.63 37.98 -7.57
CA ALA A 58 -36.97 37.61 -6.20
C ALA A 58 -37.70 38.75 -5.47
N PRO A 59 -38.79 38.47 -4.72
CA PRO A 59 -39.52 39.50 -3.99
C PRO A 59 -38.58 40.23 -3.01
N LEU A 60 -38.77 41.54 -2.86
CA LEU A 60 -37.98 42.36 -1.95
C LEU A 60 -38.26 41.96 -0.49
N PRO A 61 -37.22 41.90 0.36
CA PRO A 61 -37.40 41.62 1.78
C PRO A 61 -38.06 42.81 2.48
N ALA A 62 -38.67 42.57 3.65
CA ALA A 62 -39.27 43.64 4.43
C ALA A 62 -38.18 44.61 4.97
N PRO A 63 -38.45 45.92 5.01
CA PRO A 63 -37.51 46.88 5.58
C PRO A 63 -37.38 46.69 7.10
N PRO A 64 -36.23 47.06 7.70
CA PRO A 64 -36.03 46.93 9.14
C PRO A 64 -37.05 47.77 9.92
N GLU A 65 -37.46 47.26 11.09
CA GLU A 65 -38.42 47.94 11.95
C GLU A 65 -37.89 49.31 12.39
N GLY A 66 -38.78 50.30 12.51
CA GLY A 66 -38.43 51.65 12.98
C GLY A 66 -37.77 52.58 11.94
N VAL A 67 -37.21 52.06 10.84
CA VAL A 67 -36.53 52.90 9.82
C VAL A 67 -37.48 53.86 9.10
N ARG A 68 -38.73 53.45 8.88
CA ARG A 68 -39.76 54.33 8.28
C ARG A 68 -40.06 55.57 9.12
N ALA A 69 -40.06 55.44 10.45
CA ALA A 69 -40.35 56.55 11.35
C ALA A 69 -39.22 57.60 11.35
N GLN A 70 -37.99 57.17 11.07
CA GLN A 70 -36.80 58.03 11.00
C GLN A 70 -36.70 58.85 9.70
N LEU A 71 -37.49 58.50 8.67
CA LEU A 71 -37.50 59.17 7.36
C LEU A 71 -38.63 60.21 7.23
N ALA A 72 -39.21 60.64 8.35
CA ALA A 72 -40.26 61.66 8.35
C ALA A 72 -39.77 62.95 7.69
N GLY A 73 -40.51 63.44 6.70
CA GLY A 73 -40.17 64.66 5.95
C GLY A 73 -39.28 64.46 4.71
N VAL A 74 -38.82 63.23 4.43
CA VAL A 74 -38.08 62.90 3.20
C VAL A 74 -39.07 62.64 2.05
N PRO A 75 -38.79 63.11 0.81
CA PRO A 75 -39.62 62.78 -0.35
C PRO A 75 -39.77 61.27 -0.56
N ARG A 76 -41.01 60.80 -0.78
CA ARG A 76 -41.35 59.38 -1.01
C ARG A 76 -40.40 58.61 -1.94
N PRO A 77 -40.02 59.10 -3.13
CA PRO A 77 -39.14 58.35 -4.01
C PRO A 77 -37.75 58.07 -3.40
N GLN A 78 -37.23 59.01 -2.59
CA GLN A 78 -35.95 58.84 -1.89
C GLN A 78 -36.08 57.92 -0.68
N SER A 79 -37.16 58.06 0.10
CA SER A 79 -37.40 57.17 1.24
C SER A 79 -37.63 55.72 0.79
N ASP A 80 -38.33 55.51 -0.33
CA ASP A 80 -38.61 54.18 -0.87
C ASP A 80 -37.37 53.51 -1.49
N ALA A 81 -36.46 54.30 -2.07
CA ALA A 81 -35.16 53.80 -2.52
C ALA A 81 -34.29 53.39 -1.32
N PHE A 82 -34.16 54.26 -0.32
CA PHE A 82 -33.39 53.96 0.89
C PHE A 82 -33.92 52.74 1.66
N LEU A 83 -35.24 52.63 1.83
CA LEU A 83 -35.85 51.47 2.50
C LEU A 83 -35.59 50.16 1.74
N ARG A 84 -35.59 50.19 0.40
CA ARG A 84 -35.23 49.03 -0.42
C ARG A 84 -33.78 48.63 -0.21
N ASP A 85 -32.86 49.60 -0.21
CA ASP A 85 -31.44 49.34 -0.01
C ASP A 85 -31.16 48.79 1.39
N GLN A 86 -31.79 49.34 2.43
CA GLN A 86 -31.67 48.85 3.80
C GLN A 86 -32.22 47.43 3.97
N ALA A 87 -33.40 47.15 3.40
CA ALA A 87 -33.99 45.82 3.42
C ALA A 87 -33.08 44.79 2.75
N MET A 88 -32.54 45.14 1.57
CA MET A 88 -31.61 44.28 0.83
C MET A 88 -30.30 44.06 1.57
N SER A 89 -29.77 45.11 2.23
CA SER A 89 -28.55 45.03 3.02
C SER A 89 -28.69 44.10 4.22
N LEU A 90 -29.77 44.25 5.01
CA LEU A 90 -30.05 43.39 6.16
C LEU A 90 -30.26 41.94 5.73
N ALA A 91 -31.14 41.70 4.75
CA ALA A 91 -31.40 40.35 4.26
C ALA A 91 -30.13 39.68 3.71
N LYS A 92 -29.24 40.45 3.07
CA LYS A 92 -27.94 39.95 2.61
C LYS A 92 -27.03 39.59 3.79
N ALA A 93 -26.96 40.42 4.83
CA ALA A 93 -26.17 40.13 6.03
C ALA A 93 -26.65 38.85 6.72
N ASP A 94 -27.96 38.72 6.98
CA ASP A 94 -28.55 37.52 7.61
C ASP A 94 -28.33 36.26 6.77
N THR A 95 -28.46 36.37 5.45
CA THR A 95 -28.20 35.26 4.53
C THR A 95 -26.73 34.85 4.57
N ILE A 96 -25.80 35.81 4.56
CA ILE A 96 -24.35 35.55 4.66
C ILE A 96 -24.03 34.84 5.99
N ASP A 97 -24.58 35.32 7.11
CA ASP A 97 -24.33 34.73 8.43
C ASP A 97 -24.92 33.33 8.55
N THR A 98 -26.08 33.08 7.93
CA THR A 98 -26.68 31.74 7.87
C THR A 98 -25.84 30.80 7.01
N LEU A 99 -25.40 31.27 5.83
CA LEU A 99 -24.55 30.50 4.92
C LEU A 99 -23.20 30.16 5.56
N ARG A 100 -22.59 31.10 6.31
CA ARG A 100 -21.34 30.85 7.03
C ARG A 100 -21.50 29.79 8.12
N ARG A 101 -22.63 29.78 8.83
CA ARG A 101 -22.94 28.80 9.89
C ARG A 101 -23.23 27.40 9.34
N ASN A 102 -23.92 27.31 8.21
CA ASN A 102 -24.38 26.04 7.65
C ASN A 102 -23.45 25.49 6.54
N ARG A 103 -22.39 26.22 6.18
CA ARG A 103 -21.51 25.85 5.07
C ARG A 103 -20.84 24.52 5.34
N ARG A 104 -21.02 23.57 4.43
CA ARG A 104 -20.29 22.31 4.40
C ARG A 104 -18.96 22.52 3.70
N ASN A 105 -17.93 21.95 4.30
CA ASN A 105 -16.59 21.99 3.75
C ASN A 105 -15.95 20.60 3.89
N PRO A 106 -15.63 19.93 2.77
CA PRO A 106 -15.11 18.57 2.82
C PRO A 106 -13.65 18.51 3.28
N ARG A 107 -12.96 19.62 3.55
CA ARG A 107 -11.54 19.62 3.94
C ARG A 107 -11.24 18.74 5.15
N LEU A 108 -12.10 18.76 6.17
CA LEU A 108 -11.90 17.90 7.34
C LEU A 108 -12.13 16.44 7.00
N PHE A 109 -13.15 16.15 6.19
CA PHE A 109 -13.39 14.82 5.65
C PHE A 109 -12.18 14.29 4.87
N LEU A 110 -11.60 15.11 3.98
CA LEU A 110 -10.42 14.77 3.19
C LEU A 110 -9.18 14.51 4.08
N SER A 111 -8.96 15.37 5.07
CA SER A 111 -7.82 15.22 5.98
C SER A 111 -7.96 13.98 6.86
N GLU A 112 -9.16 13.73 7.41
CA GLU A 112 -9.41 12.53 8.20
C GLU A 112 -9.34 11.25 7.37
N ALA A 113 -9.87 11.24 6.14
CA ALA A 113 -9.76 10.10 5.23
C ALA A 113 -8.30 9.74 4.93
N ALA A 114 -7.45 10.74 4.70
CA ALA A 114 -6.01 10.51 4.53
C ALA A 114 -5.32 10.08 5.82
N ALA A 115 -5.66 10.69 6.95
CA ALA A 115 -5.07 10.36 8.26
C ALA A 115 -5.42 8.94 8.72
N VAL A 116 -6.59 8.45 8.34
CA VAL A 116 -7.05 7.09 8.61
C VAL A 116 -6.15 6.03 7.96
N VAL A 117 -5.69 6.31 6.73
CA VAL A 117 -4.85 5.39 5.93
C VAL A 117 -3.36 5.58 6.18
N ARG A 118 -2.95 6.77 6.64
CA ARG A 118 -1.54 7.16 6.76
C ARG A 118 -0.70 6.13 7.52
N GLY A 119 0.34 5.64 6.85
CA GLY A 119 1.33 4.74 7.43
C GLY A 119 0.78 3.37 7.83
N ARG A 120 -0.35 2.94 7.24
CA ARG A 120 -0.99 1.66 7.52
C ARG A 120 -1.16 0.86 6.22
N PRO A 121 -1.14 -0.48 6.27
CA PRO A 121 -1.41 -1.33 5.11
C PRO A 121 -2.91 -1.39 4.81
N MET A 122 -3.45 -0.25 4.37
CA MET A 122 -4.85 -0.09 3.98
C MET A 122 -4.99 0.90 2.82
N VAL A 123 -6.08 0.78 2.06
CA VAL A 123 -6.39 1.67 0.94
C VAL A 123 -7.89 1.92 0.86
N LEU A 124 -8.27 3.09 0.35
CA LEU A 124 -9.65 3.44 0.04
C LEU A 124 -9.99 3.09 -1.41
N SER A 125 -11.12 2.44 -1.59
CA SER A 125 -11.74 2.18 -2.90
C SER A 125 -12.84 3.19 -3.21
N GLN A 126 -13.45 3.78 -2.17
CA GLN A 126 -14.47 4.80 -2.31
C GLN A 126 -14.56 5.63 -1.03
N ALA A 127 -14.81 6.92 -1.18
CA ALA A 127 -15.15 7.80 -0.07
C ALA A 127 -16.22 8.79 -0.52
N THR A 128 -17.29 8.93 0.24
CA THR A 128 -18.33 9.93 -0.01
C THR A 128 -18.56 10.80 1.21
N ALA A 129 -18.83 12.08 1.00
CA ALA A 129 -19.22 13.02 2.02
C ALA A 129 -20.45 13.82 1.58
N GLY A 130 -21.44 13.90 2.45
CA GLY A 130 -22.62 14.75 2.35
C GLY A 130 -23.12 15.03 3.77
N ASP A 131 -24.43 14.85 4.01
CA ASP A 131 -24.98 14.77 5.37
C ASP A 131 -24.35 13.62 6.16
N GLU A 132 -24.31 12.46 5.50
CA GLU A 132 -23.60 11.29 5.96
C GLU A 132 -22.32 11.10 5.15
N PHE A 133 -21.33 10.46 5.77
CA PHE A 133 -20.16 10.00 5.08
C PHE A 133 -20.18 8.49 4.94
N PHE A 134 -19.51 8.01 3.90
CA PHE A 134 -19.25 6.60 3.67
C PHE A 134 -17.80 6.41 3.25
N LEU A 135 -17.10 5.49 3.89
CA LEU A 135 -15.75 5.05 3.50
C LEU A 135 -15.80 3.57 3.19
N ARG A 136 -15.17 3.16 2.09
CA ARG A 136 -15.01 1.75 1.72
C ARG A 136 -13.61 1.47 1.26
N GLY A 137 -13.02 0.40 1.77
CA GLY A 137 -11.65 0.06 1.43
C GLY A 137 -11.26 -1.36 1.78
N LEU A 138 -9.96 -1.61 1.66
CA LEU A 138 -9.31 -2.86 2.00
C LEU A 138 -8.21 -2.59 3.03
N ALA A 139 -8.05 -3.52 3.97
CA ALA A 139 -6.98 -3.50 4.96
C ALA A 139 -6.38 -4.90 5.10
N VAL A 140 -5.08 -4.96 5.39
CA VAL A 140 -4.38 -6.21 5.73
C VAL A 140 -3.88 -6.11 7.16
N GLY A 141 -3.99 -7.20 7.92
CA GLY A 141 -3.55 -7.23 9.30
C GLY A 141 -4.66 -6.89 10.29
N GLU A 142 -4.83 -7.71 11.32
CA GLU A 142 -5.77 -7.47 12.40
C GLU A 142 -5.33 -6.27 13.26
N ALA A 143 -4.03 -6.12 13.52
CA ALA A 143 -3.50 -4.94 14.20
C ALA A 143 -3.85 -3.64 13.47
N THR A 144 -3.78 -3.65 12.14
CA THR A 144 -4.20 -2.54 11.28
C THR A 144 -5.67 -2.20 11.48
N LEU A 145 -6.54 -3.21 11.52
CA LEU A 145 -7.98 -3.01 11.76
C LEU A 145 -8.26 -2.44 13.16
N ARG A 146 -7.66 -2.99 14.21
CA ARG A 146 -7.80 -2.47 15.58
C ARG A 146 -7.27 -1.03 15.68
N GLY A 147 -6.20 -0.70 14.95
CA GLY A 147 -5.64 0.66 14.87
C GLY A 147 -6.54 1.61 14.08
N PHE A 148 -7.22 1.10 13.06
CA PHE A 148 -8.21 1.80 12.26
C PHE A 148 -9.44 2.16 13.09
N GLU A 149 -10.06 1.19 13.76
CA GLU A 149 -11.23 1.40 14.62
C GLU A 149 -10.93 2.43 15.71
N ARG A 150 -9.81 2.28 16.44
CA ARG A 150 -9.38 3.26 17.46
C ARG A 150 -9.16 4.66 16.88
N ARG A 151 -8.70 4.78 15.63
CA ARG A 151 -8.53 6.08 14.96
C ARG A 151 -9.86 6.71 14.57
N LEU A 152 -10.84 5.90 14.17
CA LEU A 152 -12.20 6.36 13.90
C LEU A 152 -12.88 6.85 15.18
N GLU A 153 -12.76 6.12 16.28
CA GLU A 153 -13.33 6.48 17.59
C GLU A 153 -12.74 7.78 18.15
N ARG A 154 -11.42 7.95 18.04
CA ARG A 154 -10.71 9.15 18.53
C ARG A 154 -10.72 10.31 17.54
N GLY A 155 -11.16 10.07 16.32
CA GLY A 155 -11.14 11.05 15.24
C GLY A 155 -12.32 12.03 15.28
N PHE A 156 -12.39 12.85 14.23
CA PHE A 156 -13.52 13.76 14.08
C PHE A 156 -14.76 13.08 13.50
N PHE A 157 -14.59 11.90 12.88
CA PHE A 157 -15.70 11.12 12.37
C PHE A 157 -16.69 10.73 13.47
N ARG A 158 -17.98 11.04 13.26
CA ARG A 158 -19.07 10.54 14.08
C ARG A 158 -19.61 9.26 13.46
N VAL A 159 -18.90 8.16 13.70
CA VAL A 159 -19.23 6.85 13.14
C VAL A 159 -20.55 6.34 13.72
N SER A 160 -21.46 5.89 12.84
CA SER A 160 -22.68 5.19 13.21
C SER A 160 -22.57 3.69 13.02
N GLN A 161 -21.77 3.24 12.04
CA GLN A 161 -21.62 1.84 11.70
C GLN A 161 -20.24 1.54 11.12
N VAL A 162 -19.66 0.42 11.55
CA VAL A 162 -18.48 -0.20 10.93
C VAL A 162 -18.86 -1.62 10.55
N LEU A 163 -18.68 -1.97 9.28
CA LEU A 163 -18.87 -3.32 8.76
C LEU A 163 -17.53 -3.85 8.28
N LEU A 164 -17.16 -5.03 8.76
CA LEU A 164 -15.95 -5.74 8.37
C LEU A 164 -16.35 -7.09 7.76
N ALA A 165 -15.77 -7.42 6.61
CA ALA A 165 -15.95 -8.70 5.96
C ALA A 165 -14.60 -9.22 5.46
N ARG A 166 -14.28 -10.48 5.76
CA ARG A 166 -13.08 -11.12 5.22
C ARG A 166 -13.25 -11.35 3.72
N GLN A 167 -12.27 -10.92 2.93
CA GLN A 167 -12.21 -11.10 1.49
C GLN A 167 -10.87 -11.74 1.14
N GLY A 168 -10.82 -13.07 1.16
CA GLY A 168 -9.58 -13.83 1.02
C GLY A 168 -8.63 -13.57 2.19
N THR A 169 -7.49 -12.95 1.89
CA THR A 169 -6.43 -12.64 2.86
C THR A 169 -6.51 -11.22 3.44
N CYS A 170 -7.41 -10.38 2.95
CA CYS A 170 -7.62 -9.03 3.45
C CYS A 170 -9.01 -8.89 4.06
N TYR A 171 -9.23 -7.75 4.71
CA TYR A 171 -10.52 -7.34 5.21
C TYR A 171 -11.07 -6.22 4.35
N ARG A 172 -12.27 -6.40 3.85
CA ARG A 172 -13.07 -5.32 3.28
C ARG A 172 -13.78 -4.62 4.42
N PHE A 173 -13.63 -3.30 4.48
CA PHE A 173 -14.32 -2.47 5.45
C PHE A 173 -15.27 -1.50 4.79
N GLU A 174 -16.37 -1.21 5.48
CA GLU A 174 -17.31 -0.16 5.17
C GLU A 174 -17.62 0.63 6.45
N VAL A 175 -17.50 1.95 6.40
CA VAL A 175 -17.77 2.83 7.54
C VAL A 175 -18.81 3.84 7.11
N ARG A 176 -19.81 4.05 7.98
CA ARG A 176 -20.83 5.08 7.82
C ARG A 176 -20.90 5.95 9.05
N GLY A 177 -21.30 7.20 8.87
CA GLY A 177 -21.48 8.13 9.97
C GLY A 177 -21.88 9.52 9.50
N ARG A 178 -21.88 10.48 10.43
CA ARG A 178 -22.13 11.90 10.10
C ARG A 178 -20.83 12.62 9.78
N SER A 179 -20.84 13.38 8.69
CA SER A 179 -19.65 14.12 8.24
C SER A 179 -19.23 15.12 9.32
N PRO A 180 -17.93 15.21 9.64
CA PRO A 180 -17.46 16.14 10.65
C PRO A 180 -17.55 17.58 10.13
N VAL A 181 -18.23 18.44 10.88
CA VAL A 181 -18.38 19.86 10.55
C VAL A 181 -17.41 20.66 11.42
N VAL A 182 -16.52 21.42 10.79
CA VAL A 182 -15.63 22.36 11.49
C VAL A 182 -15.65 23.71 10.78
N GLY A 183 -15.49 24.77 11.57
CA GLY A 183 -15.42 26.15 11.09
C GLY A 183 -14.24 26.40 10.15
N LEU A 184 -14.33 27.49 9.41
CA LEU A 184 -13.39 27.84 8.33
C LEU A 184 -11.95 28.04 8.78
N ASP A 185 -11.78 28.44 10.05
CA ASP A 185 -10.50 28.84 10.63
C ASP A 185 -9.71 27.66 11.21
N ALA A 186 -10.21 26.43 11.08
CA ALA A 186 -9.46 25.28 11.56
C ALA A 186 -8.21 25.02 10.70
N GLU A 187 -7.07 24.97 11.38
CA GLU A 187 -5.80 24.54 10.81
C GLU A 187 -5.81 23.02 10.58
N ILE A 188 -6.20 22.64 9.37
CA ILE A 188 -6.28 21.24 8.95
C ILE A 188 -5.00 20.87 8.19
N PRO A 189 -4.27 19.82 8.62
CA PRO A 189 -3.05 19.37 7.97
C PRO A 189 -3.33 18.88 6.55
N LEU A 190 -2.44 19.23 5.64
CA LEU A 190 -2.49 18.79 4.25
C LEU A 190 -2.25 17.28 4.15
N PRO A 191 -3.03 16.57 3.32
CA PRO A 191 -2.72 15.19 3.01
C PRO A 191 -1.44 15.13 2.16
N THR A 192 -0.43 14.41 2.65
CA THR A 192 0.84 14.17 1.95
C THR A 192 0.88 12.82 1.23
N GLN A 193 -0.17 12.01 1.39
CA GLN A 193 -0.27 10.66 0.83
C GLN A 193 -1.63 10.51 0.14
N GLN A 194 -1.61 9.88 -1.02
CA GLN A 194 -2.79 9.47 -1.79
C GLN A 194 -3.43 8.23 -1.12
N PRO A 195 -4.63 8.33 -0.52
CA PRO A 195 -5.22 7.22 0.22
C PRO A 195 -6.01 6.25 -0.67
N PHE A 196 -6.23 6.57 -1.95
CA PHE A 196 -7.04 5.76 -2.86
C PHE A 196 -6.18 4.81 -3.70
N SER A 197 -6.68 3.60 -3.92
CA SER A 197 -6.05 2.65 -4.84
C SER A 197 -7.10 1.75 -5.48
N ALA A 198 -6.90 1.43 -6.76
CA ALA A 198 -7.67 0.39 -7.46
C ALA A 198 -7.18 -1.02 -7.13
N GLU A 199 -6.22 -1.17 -6.21
CA GLU A 199 -5.69 -2.46 -5.81
C GLU A 199 -6.79 -3.40 -5.31
N GLN A 200 -6.65 -4.64 -5.74
CA GLN A 200 -7.46 -5.75 -5.28
C GLN A 200 -6.67 -6.52 -4.24
N CYS A 201 -7.37 -7.05 -3.24
CA CYS A 201 -6.76 -7.99 -2.30
C CYS A 201 -6.25 -9.22 -3.05
N ARG A 202 -4.92 -9.34 -3.19
CA ARG A 202 -4.26 -10.50 -3.77
C ARG A 202 -3.21 -11.00 -2.79
N SER A 203 -3.26 -12.28 -2.45
CA SER A 203 -2.21 -12.94 -1.70
C SER A 203 -1.01 -13.17 -2.61
N ASP A 204 0.20 -12.78 -2.17
CA ASP A 204 1.45 -13.06 -2.89
C ASP A 204 1.95 -14.48 -2.59
N ARG A 205 1.09 -15.47 -2.82
CA ARG A 205 1.36 -16.89 -2.62
C ARG A 205 1.08 -17.66 -3.90
N ASP A 206 1.94 -18.61 -4.22
CA ASP A 206 1.69 -19.53 -5.32
C ASP A 206 0.51 -20.47 -5.01
N PRO A 207 -0.06 -21.14 -6.02
CA PRO A 207 -0.94 -22.28 -5.74
C PRO A 207 -0.19 -23.36 -4.94
N PRO A 208 -0.89 -24.10 -4.05
CA PRO A 208 -0.27 -25.16 -3.27
C PRO A 208 0.41 -26.19 -4.18
N GLY A 209 1.60 -26.62 -3.77
CA GLY A 209 2.41 -27.58 -4.52
C GLY A 209 2.58 -28.89 -3.76
N ALA A 210 2.76 -29.99 -4.49
CA ALA A 210 2.93 -31.33 -3.91
C ALA A 210 4.40 -31.72 -3.68
N ALA A 211 5.36 -30.83 -3.98
CA ALA A 211 6.77 -31.17 -3.90
C ALA A 211 7.22 -31.25 -2.43
N VAL A 212 7.82 -32.40 -2.08
CA VAL A 212 8.42 -32.64 -0.77
C VAL A 212 9.85 -33.15 -0.99
N LEU A 213 10.83 -32.43 -0.46
CA LEU A 213 12.24 -32.80 -0.57
C LEU A 213 12.83 -33.10 0.81
N ARG A 214 13.57 -34.19 0.94
CA ARG A 214 14.27 -34.56 2.18
C ARG A 214 15.73 -34.85 1.86
N ALA A 215 16.62 -34.31 2.69
CA ALA A 215 18.03 -34.69 2.64
C ALA A 215 18.26 -35.94 3.49
N PRO A 216 19.25 -36.78 3.15
CA PRO A 216 19.66 -37.87 4.01
C PRO A 216 20.23 -37.33 5.33
N PHE A 217 20.02 -38.06 6.42
CA PHE A 217 20.54 -37.66 7.74
C PHE A 217 22.07 -37.81 7.79
N VAL A 218 22.77 -36.73 8.15
CA VAL A 218 24.23 -36.73 8.34
C VAL A 218 24.57 -36.69 9.82
N ARG A 219 25.34 -37.68 10.30
CA ARG A 219 25.71 -37.82 11.73
C ARG A 219 26.66 -36.75 12.26
N ARG A 220 27.41 -36.06 11.40
CA ARG A 220 28.37 -34.99 11.79
C ARG A 220 28.22 -33.79 10.85
N PRO A 221 27.61 -32.69 11.31
CA PRO A 221 27.52 -31.46 10.55
C PRO A 221 28.93 -30.93 10.25
N ARG A 222 29.14 -30.44 9.03
CA ARG A 222 30.34 -29.68 8.68
C ARG A 222 30.16 -28.22 9.11
N ARG A 223 31.27 -27.50 9.30
CA ARG A 223 31.22 -26.04 9.57
C ARG A 223 30.66 -25.36 8.32
N GLY A 224 29.62 -24.55 8.49
CA GLY A 224 28.92 -23.90 7.38
C GLY A 224 27.62 -24.61 6.96
N SER A 225 27.30 -25.75 7.58
CA SER A 225 26.04 -26.45 7.33
C SER A 225 24.80 -25.61 7.67
N LEU A 226 23.79 -25.80 6.83
CA LEU A 226 22.48 -25.19 6.89
C LEU A 226 21.48 -26.20 7.43
N ASP A 227 20.68 -25.80 8.41
CA ASP A 227 19.47 -26.52 8.78
C ASP A 227 18.29 -25.80 8.15
N LEU A 228 17.54 -26.48 7.28
CA LEU A 228 16.37 -25.91 6.60
C LEU A 228 15.16 -26.81 6.80
N ARG A 229 14.16 -26.33 7.55
CA ARG A 229 12.87 -26.99 7.71
C ARG A 229 11.78 -26.04 7.22
N LEU A 230 11.35 -26.21 5.98
CA LEU A 230 10.34 -25.35 5.35
C LEU A 230 9.07 -26.14 5.04
N ARG A 231 7.91 -25.51 5.16
CA ARG A 231 6.58 -26.08 4.99
C ARG A 231 5.77 -25.17 4.08
N ASP A 232 5.35 -25.73 2.95
CA ASP A 232 4.50 -25.06 1.97
C ASP A 232 5.02 -23.66 1.57
N VAL A 233 6.33 -23.53 1.37
CA VAL A 233 7.01 -22.26 1.03
C VAL A 233 7.08 -22.11 -0.49
N ASP A 234 6.83 -20.90 -1.01
CA ASP A 234 6.93 -20.63 -2.45
C ASP A 234 8.37 -20.86 -2.93
N TRP A 235 8.56 -21.41 -4.12
CA TRP A 235 9.89 -21.64 -4.68
C TRP A 235 10.77 -20.38 -4.67
N ALA A 236 10.20 -19.23 -5.04
CA ALA A 236 10.91 -17.95 -5.02
C ALA A 236 11.41 -17.56 -3.62
N ASP A 237 10.64 -17.88 -2.57
CA ASP A 237 10.98 -17.56 -1.19
C ASP A 237 12.07 -18.49 -0.65
N VAL A 238 12.13 -19.75 -1.09
CA VAL A 238 13.22 -20.68 -0.74
C VAL A 238 14.59 -20.09 -1.13
N PHE A 239 14.69 -19.49 -2.32
CA PHE A 239 15.93 -18.82 -2.74
C PHE A 239 16.18 -17.50 -1.99
N GLY A 240 15.12 -16.79 -1.58
CA GLY A 240 15.24 -15.64 -0.69
C GLY A 240 15.81 -16.03 0.68
N VAL A 241 15.38 -17.17 1.22
CA VAL A 241 15.92 -17.75 2.46
C VAL A 241 17.37 -18.15 2.30
N LEU A 242 17.74 -18.84 1.21
CA LEU A 242 19.14 -19.18 0.94
C LEU A 242 20.01 -17.93 0.83
N TYR A 243 19.56 -16.91 0.10
CA TYR A 243 20.24 -15.61 0.03
C TYR A 243 20.44 -14.98 1.42
N GLN A 244 19.43 -15.00 2.29
CA GLN A 244 19.55 -14.46 3.64
C GLN A 244 20.57 -15.22 4.51
N LEU A 245 20.68 -16.54 4.31
CA LEU A 245 21.56 -17.41 5.09
C LEU A 245 23.01 -17.42 4.58
N THR A 246 23.22 -17.33 3.26
CA THR A 246 24.55 -17.50 2.64
C THR A 246 25.10 -16.23 1.99
N GLY A 247 24.24 -15.25 1.69
CA GLY A 247 24.61 -14.05 0.94
C GLY A 247 24.71 -14.26 -0.58
N GLU A 248 24.49 -15.46 -1.08
CA GLU A 248 24.59 -15.81 -2.51
C GLU A 248 23.43 -15.23 -3.31
N ALA A 249 23.72 -14.68 -4.50
CA ALA A 249 22.71 -14.02 -5.31
C ALA A 249 21.92 -15.01 -6.20
N PHE A 250 20.61 -14.83 -6.23
CA PHE A 250 19.67 -15.62 -7.02
C PHE A 250 18.76 -14.73 -7.88
N LEU A 251 18.51 -15.18 -9.10
CA LEU A 251 17.48 -14.66 -9.98
C LEU A 251 16.55 -15.80 -10.34
N VAL A 252 15.27 -15.67 -10.03
CA VAL A 252 14.27 -16.74 -10.19
C VAL A 252 13.27 -16.32 -11.27
N ASP A 253 13.24 -17.10 -12.35
CA ASP A 253 12.38 -16.90 -13.51
C ASP A 253 10.89 -17.08 -13.17
N ALA A 254 10.02 -16.50 -13.99
CA ALA A 254 8.56 -16.59 -13.85
C ALA A 254 8.02 -18.04 -13.92
N ASP A 255 8.74 -18.94 -14.60
CA ASP A 255 8.35 -20.34 -14.78
C ASP A 255 8.57 -21.20 -13.52
N VAL A 256 9.27 -20.68 -12.52
CA VAL A 256 9.48 -21.31 -11.22
C VAL A 256 8.35 -20.88 -10.28
N SER A 257 7.24 -21.62 -10.33
CA SER A 257 6.06 -21.40 -9.49
C SER A 257 5.63 -22.65 -8.73
N GLY A 258 4.87 -22.44 -7.65
CA GLY A 258 4.35 -23.47 -6.76
C GLY A 258 5.01 -23.43 -5.39
N ARG A 259 4.46 -24.23 -4.48
CA ARG A 259 4.97 -24.37 -3.11
C ARG A 259 5.75 -25.67 -2.92
N LEU A 260 6.71 -25.63 -2.02
CA LEU A 260 7.64 -26.70 -1.70
C LEU A 260 7.72 -26.86 -0.18
N SER A 261 7.72 -28.10 0.28
CA SER A 261 8.13 -28.43 1.64
C SER A 261 9.49 -29.12 1.60
N LEU A 262 10.42 -28.70 2.46
CA LEU A 262 11.73 -29.34 2.54
C LEU A 262 12.20 -29.55 3.97
N ASP A 263 13.00 -30.60 4.15
CA ASP A 263 13.65 -30.93 5.42
C ASP A 263 15.09 -31.37 5.16
N PHE A 264 15.99 -30.39 5.26
CA PHE A 264 17.42 -30.55 5.02
C PHE A 264 18.19 -30.30 6.33
N PRO A 265 18.45 -31.33 7.13
CA PRO A 265 19.27 -31.20 8.33
C PRO A 265 20.75 -31.14 7.95
N ALA A 266 21.46 -30.13 8.47
CA ALA A 266 22.91 -30.01 8.39
C ALA A 266 23.53 -30.19 6.97
N VAL A 267 22.95 -29.57 5.95
CA VAL A 267 23.43 -29.65 4.55
C VAL A 267 24.34 -28.49 4.17
N GLU A 268 25.31 -28.73 3.30
CA GLU A 268 26.08 -27.64 2.67
C GLU A 268 25.26 -27.00 1.54
N LEU A 269 25.58 -25.74 1.18
CA LEU A 269 24.84 -25.01 0.15
C LEU A 269 24.80 -25.77 -1.19
N ASP A 270 25.94 -26.25 -1.70
CA ASP A 270 25.97 -26.95 -2.99
C ASP A 270 25.16 -28.25 -2.99
N GLU A 271 25.09 -28.93 -1.84
CA GLU A 271 24.23 -30.10 -1.65
C GLU A 271 22.75 -29.70 -1.64
N ALA A 272 22.40 -28.64 -0.93
CA ALA A 272 21.03 -28.09 -0.92
C ALA A 272 20.58 -27.69 -2.33
N LEU A 273 21.44 -27.01 -3.11
CA LEU A 273 21.16 -26.63 -4.49
C LEU A 273 20.99 -27.87 -5.39
N SER A 274 21.83 -28.89 -5.20
CA SER A 274 21.71 -30.16 -5.94
C SER A 274 20.40 -30.90 -5.63
N LEU A 275 19.94 -30.86 -4.36
CA LEU A 275 18.65 -31.42 -3.96
C LEU A 275 17.48 -30.63 -4.55
N LEU A 276 17.56 -29.29 -4.56
CA LEU A 276 16.56 -28.44 -5.22
C LEU A 276 16.49 -28.72 -6.72
N GLN A 277 17.63 -28.95 -7.38
CA GLN A 277 17.64 -29.34 -8.80
C GLN A 277 16.90 -30.66 -9.06
N LYS A 278 17.04 -31.66 -8.18
CA LYS A 278 16.25 -32.90 -8.23
C LYS A 278 14.75 -32.65 -8.06
N GLY A 279 14.37 -31.55 -7.41
CA GLY A 279 12.99 -31.09 -7.27
C GLY A 279 12.39 -30.45 -8.51
N GLY A 280 13.12 -30.38 -9.64
CA GLY A 280 12.59 -29.97 -10.94
C GLY A 280 12.94 -28.54 -11.36
N VAL A 281 13.92 -27.91 -10.72
CA VAL A 281 14.49 -26.62 -11.17
C VAL A 281 15.90 -26.82 -11.72
N LYS A 282 16.35 -25.90 -12.56
CA LYS A 282 17.72 -25.82 -13.07
C LYS A 282 18.36 -24.57 -12.48
N ILE A 283 19.58 -24.69 -11.97
CA ILE A 283 20.30 -23.60 -11.31
C ILE A 283 21.61 -23.39 -12.05
N SER A 284 21.86 -22.17 -12.54
CA SER A 284 23.12 -21.84 -13.23
C SER A 284 24.29 -21.72 -12.23
N PRO A 285 25.53 -21.99 -12.67
CA PRO A 285 26.72 -21.67 -11.89
C PRO A 285 27.00 -20.16 -11.92
N GLY A 286 27.85 -19.68 -11.01
CA GLY A 286 28.36 -18.31 -10.99
C GLY A 286 27.90 -17.48 -9.78
N PRO A 287 28.37 -16.23 -9.68
CA PRO A 287 28.08 -15.33 -8.55
C PRO A 287 26.62 -14.87 -8.53
N LEU A 288 25.95 -14.86 -9.68
CA LEU A 288 24.51 -14.68 -9.83
C LEU A 288 23.92 -15.96 -10.40
N ARG A 289 23.20 -16.72 -9.57
CA ARG A 289 22.63 -18.02 -9.94
C ARG A 289 21.21 -17.82 -10.46
N ARG A 290 20.99 -18.08 -11.75
CA ARG A 290 19.66 -18.08 -12.35
C ARG A 290 18.96 -19.42 -12.10
N VAL A 291 17.70 -19.35 -11.69
CA VAL A 291 16.83 -20.49 -11.40
C VAL A 291 15.66 -20.48 -12.38
N SER A 292 15.47 -21.59 -13.10
CA SER A 292 14.36 -21.76 -14.06
C SER A 292 13.87 -23.20 -14.11
N ARG A 293 12.75 -23.47 -14.77
CA ARG A 293 12.34 -24.85 -15.12
C ARG A 293 12.73 -25.22 -16.55
N ALA A 294 12.61 -24.28 -17.50
CA ALA A 294 12.82 -24.54 -18.91
C ALA A 294 14.31 -24.59 -19.31
N ARG A 295 15.14 -23.62 -18.91
CA ARG A 295 16.51 -23.42 -19.42
C ARG A 295 17.51 -22.99 -18.34
N ALA A 296 18.57 -23.76 -18.13
CA ALA A 296 19.74 -23.22 -17.44
C ALA A 296 20.39 -22.16 -18.33
N ALA A 297 20.45 -20.91 -17.89
CA ALA A 297 21.18 -19.87 -18.62
C ALA A 297 22.68 -20.11 -18.53
N THR A 298 23.40 -19.77 -19.60
CA THR A 298 24.85 -19.64 -19.64
C THR A 298 25.29 -18.46 -18.78
N ALA A 299 26.30 -18.65 -17.93
CA ALA A 299 26.89 -17.59 -17.15
C ALA A 299 27.36 -16.46 -18.08
N GLY A 300 26.87 -15.24 -17.87
CA GLY A 300 27.38 -14.04 -18.53
C GLY A 300 28.77 -13.68 -18.00
N PRO A 301 29.61 -12.98 -18.79
CA PRO A 301 30.89 -12.49 -18.30
C PRO A 301 30.66 -11.48 -17.17
N ALA A 302 31.37 -11.65 -16.06
CA ALA A 302 31.39 -10.66 -14.98
C ALA A 302 31.99 -9.35 -15.51
N LEU A 303 31.24 -8.25 -15.47
CA LEU A 303 31.79 -6.94 -15.75
C LEU A 303 32.79 -6.54 -14.65
N GLY A 304 33.79 -5.73 -15.03
CA GLY A 304 34.97 -5.42 -14.20
C GLY A 304 34.65 -4.87 -12.80
N ALA A 305 35.60 -5.01 -11.88
CA ALA A 305 35.45 -4.73 -10.45
C ALA A 305 34.95 -3.31 -10.08
N ASP A 306 35.04 -2.34 -10.99
CA ASP A 306 34.62 -0.93 -10.82
C ASP A 306 33.19 -0.63 -11.31
N ALA A 307 32.40 -1.65 -11.70
CA ALA A 307 31.02 -1.44 -12.14
C ALA A 307 30.10 -0.96 -10.98
N PRO A 308 29.12 -0.09 -11.24
CA PRO A 308 28.10 0.28 -10.25
C PRO A 308 27.37 -0.97 -9.72
N LYS A 309 27.28 -1.08 -8.40
CA LYS A 309 26.67 -2.23 -7.72
C LYS A 309 25.25 -1.90 -7.29
N ALA A 310 24.38 -2.90 -7.41
CA ALA A 310 23.00 -2.83 -6.98
C ALA A 310 22.67 -3.95 -5.98
N SER A 311 21.78 -3.63 -5.05
CA SER A 311 21.20 -4.59 -4.11
C SER A 311 19.69 -4.61 -4.31
N LEU A 312 19.14 -5.78 -4.61
CA LEU A 312 17.72 -5.98 -4.89
C LEU A 312 17.22 -7.19 -4.12
N ALA A 313 16.12 -7.03 -3.40
CA ALA A 313 15.45 -8.10 -2.69
C ALA A 313 13.95 -8.00 -2.98
N VAL A 314 13.54 -8.56 -4.10
CA VAL A 314 12.16 -8.43 -4.62
C VAL A 314 11.62 -9.79 -5.05
N LYS A 315 10.38 -10.07 -4.66
CA LYS A 315 9.62 -11.26 -5.06
C LYS A 315 8.61 -10.90 -6.15
N ARG A 316 8.66 -11.60 -7.29
CA ARG A 316 7.71 -11.46 -8.42
C ARG A 316 7.41 -10.00 -8.77
N ALA A 317 8.46 -9.18 -8.84
CA ALA A 317 8.36 -7.80 -9.29
C ALA A 317 8.11 -7.78 -10.80
N GLU A 318 7.38 -6.78 -11.29
CA GLU A 318 7.29 -6.56 -12.72
C GLU A 318 8.69 -6.27 -13.26
N VAL A 319 9.05 -6.89 -14.39
CA VAL A 319 10.39 -6.76 -14.95
C VAL A 319 10.72 -5.29 -15.26
N ARG A 320 9.71 -4.52 -15.68
CA ARG A 320 9.81 -3.07 -15.87
C ARG A 320 10.29 -2.35 -14.60
N ASP A 321 9.72 -2.67 -13.45
CA ASP A 321 10.04 -1.99 -12.18
C ASP A 321 11.48 -2.35 -11.74
N VAL A 322 11.89 -3.60 -11.96
CA VAL A 322 13.26 -4.05 -11.71
C VAL A 322 14.26 -3.31 -12.62
N LEU A 323 13.95 -3.19 -13.91
CA LEU A 323 14.81 -2.46 -14.86
C LEU A 323 14.88 -0.96 -14.55
N ALA A 324 13.78 -0.37 -14.09
CA ALA A 324 13.75 1.02 -13.64
C ALA A 324 14.64 1.23 -12.41
N ALA A 325 14.52 0.37 -11.39
CA ALA A 325 15.37 0.43 -10.20
C ALA A 325 16.86 0.27 -10.53
N LEU A 326 17.20 -0.59 -11.51
CA LEU A 326 18.59 -0.72 -11.98
C LEU A 326 19.08 0.53 -12.72
N ALA A 327 18.22 1.21 -13.48
CA ALA A 327 18.55 2.47 -14.15
C ALA A 327 18.72 3.64 -13.17
N GLU A 328 18.05 3.60 -12.02
CA GLU A 328 18.31 4.56 -10.93
C GLU A 328 19.69 4.35 -10.30
N ALA A 329 20.12 3.09 -10.16
CA ALA A 329 21.45 2.76 -9.64
C ALA A 329 22.58 3.06 -10.64
N ASP A 330 22.32 2.86 -11.94
CA ASP A 330 23.24 3.19 -13.03
C ASP A 330 22.47 3.84 -14.20
N PRO A 331 22.54 5.18 -14.33
CA PRO A 331 21.85 5.92 -15.39
C PRO A 331 22.23 5.50 -16.81
N SER A 332 23.39 4.86 -17.02
CA SER A 332 23.78 4.34 -18.34
C SER A 332 22.85 3.20 -18.81
N LEU A 333 22.10 2.61 -17.89
CA LEU A 333 21.13 1.55 -18.13
C LEU A 333 19.72 2.07 -18.45
N ALA A 334 19.50 3.39 -18.59
CA ALA A 334 18.15 3.95 -18.80
C ALA A 334 17.42 3.46 -20.07
N ALA A 335 18.13 2.93 -21.07
CA ALA A 335 17.55 2.40 -22.32
C ALA A 335 16.88 1.02 -22.11
N ALA A 336 15.78 0.94 -21.36
CA ALA A 336 15.01 -0.29 -21.17
C ALA A 336 13.93 -0.46 -22.26
N PRO A 337 13.67 -1.69 -22.75
CA PRO A 337 12.52 -1.93 -23.62
C PRO A 337 11.23 -1.64 -22.85
N ARG A 338 10.32 -0.86 -23.45
CA ARG A 338 9.09 -0.38 -22.79
C ARG A 338 8.09 -1.50 -22.47
N ASP A 339 8.13 -2.56 -23.26
CA ASP A 339 7.12 -3.62 -23.29
C ASP A 339 7.75 -4.98 -23.02
N VAL A 340 8.47 -5.11 -21.91
CA VAL A 340 8.90 -6.42 -21.41
C VAL A 340 7.83 -6.94 -20.44
N PRO A 341 6.88 -7.78 -20.90
CA PRO A 341 5.95 -8.42 -19.99
C PRO A 341 6.68 -9.47 -19.15
N GLY A 342 6.24 -9.62 -17.90
CA GLY A 342 6.68 -10.72 -17.05
C GLY A 342 7.06 -10.27 -15.65
N ARG A 343 7.16 -11.26 -14.77
CA ARG A 343 7.55 -11.08 -13.37
C ARG A 343 8.78 -11.90 -13.07
N ILE A 344 9.61 -11.37 -12.20
CA ILE A 344 10.86 -12.01 -11.80
C ILE A 344 11.10 -11.81 -10.31
N SER A 345 11.77 -12.76 -9.67
CA SER A 345 12.26 -12.56 -8.31
C SER A 345 13.77 -12.40 -8.33
N VAL A 346 14.29 -11.42 -7.61
CA VAL A 346 15.72 -11.11 -7.55
C VAL A 346 16.11 -10.98 -6.08
N TRP A 347 17.10 -11.76 -5.68
CA TRP A 347 17.72 -11.75 -4.35
C TRP A 347 19.21 -11.56 -4.53
N ALA A 348 19.69 -10.32 -4.46
CA ALA A 348 21.07 -9.98 -4.76
C ALA A 348 21.56 -8.87 -3.83
N ARG A 349 22.83 -8.95 -3.41
CA ARG A 349 23.53 -7.92 -2.66
C ARG A 349 24.81 -7.55 -3.37
N ASP A 350 25.03 -6.27 -3.60
CA ASP A 350 26.28 -5.71 -4.12
C ASP A 350 26.76 -6.37 -5.42
N VAL A 351 25.83 -6.73 -6.31
CA VAL A 351 26.10 -7.33 -7.63
C VAL A 351 26.18 -6.21 -8.69
N PRO A 352 27.07 -6.29 -9.70
CA PRO A 352 27.09 -5.32 -10.79
C PRO A 352 25.72 -5.13 -11.45
N ALA A 353 25.25 -3.89 -11.53
CA ALA A 353 23.91 -3.57 -12.03
C ALA A 353 23.70 -4.03 -13.49
N ALA A 354 24.76 -3.98 -14.30
CA ALA A 354 24.75 -4.44 -15.68
C ALA A 354 24.64 -5.97 -15.79
N ASP A 355 25.27 -6.75 -14.90
CA ASP A 355 25.16 -8.21 -14.86
C ASP A 355 23.73 -8.63 -14.48
N LEU A 356 23.15 -7.96 -13.47
CA LEU A 356 21.75 -8.16 -13.09
C LEU A 356 20.80 -7.83 -14.23
N ARG A 357 21.00 -6.70 -14.91
CA ARG A 357 20.20 -6.30 -16.08
C ARG A 357 20.28 -7.33 -17.20
N GLY A 358 21.48 -7.79 -17.55
CA GLY A 358 21.70 -8.81 -18.58
C GLY A 358 20.94 -10.09 -18.24
N ALA A 359 21.07 -10.57 -17.00
CA ALA A 359 20.37 -11.76 -16.54
C ALA A 359 18.84 -11.60 -16.54
N VAL A 360 18.31 -10.41 -16.20
CA VAL A 360 16.87 -10.09 -16.28
C VAL A 360 16.37 -10.10 -17.74
N LEU A 361 17.11 -9.49 -18.68
CA LEU A 361 16.76 -9.49 -20.10
C LEU A 361 16.86 -10.88 -20.74
N ASP A 362 17.82 -11.69 -20.31
CA ASP A 362 17.95 -13.09 -20.71
C ASP A 362 16.82 -13.95 -20.12
N ALA A 363 16.28 -13.57 -18.97
CA ALA A 363 15.17 -14.28 -18.32
C ALA A 363 13.86 -14.13 -19.09
N VAL A 364 13.60 -12.93 -19.61
CA VAL A 364 12.39 -12.61 -20.38
C VAL A 364 12.51 -12.88 -21.88
N GLY A 365 13.71 -13.24 -22.37
CA GLY A 365 13.94 -13.53 -23.78
C GLY A 365 13.95 -12.30 -24.70
N SER A 366 14.21 -11.11 -24.16
CA SER A 366 14.24 -9.86 -24.93
C SER A 366 15.61 -9.64 -25.57
N SER A 367 15.86 -10.25 -26.73
CA SER A 367 16.98 -9.86 -27.60
C SER A 367 16.71 -8.46 -28.19
N GLY A 368 17.60 -7.50 -27.91
CA GLY A 368 17.39 -6.07 -28.15
C GLY A 368 16.95 -5.70 -29.57
N GLY A 369 15.83 -4.97 -29.65
CA GLY A 369 15.46 -4.12 -30.78
C GLY A 369 15.59 -2.66 -30.33
N ALA A 370 16.50 -1.93 -30.96
CA ALA A 370 16.75 -0.52 -30.68
C ALA A 370 15.64 0.35 -31.29
N ASP A 371 14.65 0.72 -30.50
CA ASP A 371 13.88 1.94 -30.70
C ASP A 371 13.69 2.63 -29.35
N ALA A 372 14.64 3.51 -29.04
CA ALA A 372 14.73 4.23 -27.78
C ALA A 372 14.03 5.60 -27.91
N VAL A 373 12.87 5.74 -27.27
CA VAL A 373 12.27 7.05 -26.98
C VAL A 373 12.31 7.25 -25.45
N PRO A 374 12.74 8.42 -24.94
CA PRO A 374 12.84 8.66 -23.50
C PRO A 374 11.47 8.57 -22.80
N PRO A 375 11.41 8.04 -21.56
CA PRO A 375 10.16 7.74 -20.88
C PRO A 375 9.37 8.99 -20.48
N LEU A 376 8.05 8.96 -20.70
CA LEU A 376 7.07 9.82 -20.02
C LEU A 376 6.85 9.26 -18.62
N GLY A 377 7.74 9.59 -17.68
CA GLY A 377 7.62 9.32 -16.25
C GLY A 377 7.52 7.83 -15.84
N PRO A 378 7.95 7.46 -14.63
CA PRO A 378 7.62 6.15 -14.09
C PRO A 378 6.10 6.10 -13.82
N PRO A 379 5.35 5.10 -14.32
CA PRO A 379 4.04 4.82 -13.76
C PRO A 379 4.27 4.44 -12.30
N ALA A 380 3.49 5.04 -11.40
CA ALA A 380 3.53 4.70 -9.99
C ALA A 380 3.34 3.19 -9.83
N ALA A 381 4.32 2.50 -9.27
CA ALA A 381 4.21 1.08 -8.96
C ALA A 381 2.94 0.87 -8.10
N PRO A 382 2.12 -0.16 -8.39
CA PRO A 382 0.94 -0.45 -7.59
C PRO A 382 1.36 -0.62 -6.11
N ARG A 383 0.79 0.24 -5.25
CA ARG A 383 1.08 0.30 -3.81
C ARG A 383 0.52 -0.93 -3.12
N ARG A 384 1.31 -2.00 -3.05
CA ARG A 384 0.90 -3.22 -2.36
C ARG A 384 0.54 -2.92 -0.91
N LEU A 385 -0.59 -3.46 -0.46
CA LEU A 385 -0.95 -3.60 0.96
C LEU A 385 0.14 -4.41 1.70
N HIS A 386 1.21 -3.73 2.11
CA HIS A 386 2.39 -4.34 2.69
C HIS A 386 2.37 -4.20 4.21
N LEU A 387 2.09 -5.30 4.90
CA LEU A 387 2.12 -5.40 6.36
C LEU A 387 3.57 -5.53 6.82
N ARG A 388 4.07 -4.66 7.70
CA ARG A 388 5.45 -4.77 8.20
C ARG A 388 5.60 -5.95 9.17
N PRO A 389 6.81 -6.49 9.37
CA PRO A 389 7.03 -7.58 10.33
C PRO A 389 6.54 -7.24 11.75
N GLU A 390 6.71 -5.99 12.21
CA GLU A 390 6.32 -5.58 13.56
C GLU A 390 4.82 -5.32 13.70
N GLU A 391 4.10 -5.24 12.58
CA GLU A 391 2.64 -5.03 12.53
C GLU A 391 1.86 -6.35 12.54
N MET A 392 2.54 -7.49 12.40
CA MET A 392 1.93 -8.81 12.44
C MET A 392 1.51 -9.16 13.87
N THR A 393 0.29 -9.66 14.04
CA THR A 393 -0.18 -10.15 15.34
C THR A 393 0.28 -11.57 15.60
N VAL A 394 0.23 -12.00 16.86
CA VAL A 394 0.49 -13.38 17.27
C VAL A 394 -0.47 -14.36 16.59
N GLN A 395 -1.73 -13.97 16.36
CA GLN A 395 -2.73 -14.82 15.69
C GLN A 395 -2.46 -14.99 14.19
N GLU A 396 -1.74 -14.04 13.59
CA GLU A 396 -1.34 -14.05 12.18
C GLU A 396 0.02 -14.71 11.96
N PHE A 397 0.65 -15.22 13.01
CA PHE A 397 1.96 -15.85 12.97
C PHE A 397 1.87 -17.26 12.34
N GLU A 398 1.78 -17.33 11.01
CA GLU A 398 1.77 -18.58 10.25
C GLU A 398 3.21 -19.08 10.03
N LEU A 399 3.71 -19.88 10.98
CA LEU A 399 5.06 -20.44 10.94
C LEU A 399 5.23 -21.37 9.73
N ALA A 400 6.02 -20.92 8.76
CA ALA A 400 6.28 -21.61 7.51
C ALA A 400 7.64 -22.32 7.49
N GLY A 401 8.58 -21.90 8.34
CA GLY A 401 9.86 -22.57 8.40
C GLY A 401 10.73 -22.22 9.60
N LEU A 402 11.68 -23.10 9.86
CA LEU A 402 12.75 -22.91 10.84
C LEU A 402 14.06 -23.17 10.14
N VAL A 403 14.95 -22.18 10.18
CA VAL A 403 16.25 -22.27 9.54
C VAL A 403 17.35 -21.91 10.51
N ALA A 404 18.52 -22.55 10.39
CA ALA A 404 19.68 -22.19 11.17
C ALA A 404 20.96 -22.17 10.34
N THR A 405 21.82 -21.20 10.68
CA THR A 405 23.21 -21.12 10.26
C THR A 405 24.08 -20.95 11.50
N GLY A 406 25.09 -21.81 11.66
CA GLY A 406 25.99 -21.74 12.83
C GLY A 406 25.27 -21.88 14.18
N GLY A 407 24.17 -22.64 14.22
CA GLY A 407 23.40 -22.92 15.45
C GLY A 407 22.44 -21.82 15.89
N ARG A 408 22.31 -20.71 15.14
CA ARG A 408 21.32 -19.66 15.41
C ARG A 408 20.06 -19.90 14.59
N TRP A 409 18.96 -20.19 15.28
CA TRP A 409 17.66 -20.40 14.64
C TRP A 409 17.00 -19.07 14.29
N THR A 410 16.36 -19.07 13.12
CA THR A 410 15.51 -18.00 12.58
C THR A 410 14.20 -18.63 12.16
N ALA A 411 13.09 -18.02 12.58
CA ALA A 411 11.75 -18.43 12.19
C ALA A 411 11.34 -17.72 10.92
N LEU A 412 10.68 -18.44 10.01
CA LEU A 412 10.15 -17.91 8.76
C LEU A 412 8.64 -17.96 8.81
N VAL A 413 7.98 -16.82 8.61
CA VAL A 413 6.56 -16.65 8.86
C VAL A 413 5.90 -15.95 7.70
N TYR A 414 4.80 -16.48 7.19
CA TYR A 414 4.02 -15.80 6.18
C TYR A 414 3.07 -14.79 6.82
N SER A 415 3.12 -13.55 6.32
CA SER A 415 2.04 -12.58 6.57
C SER A 415 0.75 -12.99 5.85
N PRO A 416 -0.42 -12.49 6.27
CA PRO A 416 -1.66 -12.66 5.52
C PRO A 416 -1.55 -12.20 4.06
N ALA A 417 -0.75 -11.17 3.78
CA ALA A 417 -0.48 -10.70 2.41
C ALA A 417 0.34 -11.70 1.57
N GLY A 418 0.93 -12.74 2.16
CA GLY A 418 1.77 -13.72 1.45
C GLY A 418 3.25 -13.37 1.37
N ALA A 419 3.68 -12.28 2.02
CA ALA A 419 5.11 -11.97 2.17
C ALA A 419 5.72 -12.83 3.28
N LEU A 420 6.89 -13.40 3.04
CA LEU A 420 7.65 -14.19 4.02
C LEU A 420 8.60 -13.29 4.82
N TYR A 421 8.50 -13.35 6.15
CA TYR A 421 9.36 -12.62 7.07
C TYR A 421 10.24 -13.54 7.89
N ALA A 422 11.44 -13.06 8.21
CA ALA A 422 12.39 -13.74 9.07
C ALA A 422 12.38 -13.10 10.46
N TYR A 423 12.08 -13.89 11.48
CA TYR A 423 12.06 -13.48 12.88
C TYR A 423 13.18 -14.14 13.67
N ARG A 424 13.77 -13.37 14.57
CA ARG A 424 14.81 -13.75 15.53
C ARG A 424 14.29 -13.58 16.94
N THR A 425 14.96 -14.22 17.88
CA THR A 425 14.71 -14.00 19.31
C THR A 425 14.86 -12.51 19.65
N GLY A 426 13.84 -11.96 20.31
CA GLY A 426 13.74 -10.55 20.69
C GLY A 426 12.93 -9.69 19.72
N ASP A 427 12.61 -10.18 18.52
CA ASP A 427 11.83 -9.44 17.55
C ASP A 427 10.39 -9.21 18.06
N ARG A 428 9.83 -8.06 17.71
CA ARG A 428 8.50 -7.63 18.16
C ARG A 428 7.44 -7.97 17.14
N LEU A 429 6.27 -8.29 17.67
CA LEU A 429 4.99 -8.39 16.98
C LEU A 429 4.08 -7.26 17.48
N ALA A 430 2.93 -7.06 16.85
CA ALA A 430 2.01 -5.99 17.23
C ALA A 430 1.47 -6.14 18.65
N ASP A 431 1.29 -7.38 19.11
CA ASP A 431 0.73 -7.75 20.42
C ASP A 431 1.57 -8.84 21.13
N GLY A 432 2.85 -8.95 20.80
CA GLY A 432 3.75 -9.92 21.43
C GLY A 432 5.21 -9.78 21.01
N SER A 433 6.03 -10.77 21.38
CA SER A 433 7.43 -10.85 20.94
C SER A 433 7.93 -12.29 20.86
N VAL A 434 8.97 -12.52 20.07
CA VAL A 434 9.60 -13.84 19.95
C VAL A 434 10.59 -14.04 21.08
N THR A 435 10.37 -15.03 21.95
CA THR A 435 11.23 -15.29 23.13
C THR A 435 12.24 -16.40 22.92
N ALA A 436 11.86 -17.45 22.19
CA ALA A 436 12.76 -18.54 21.86
C ALA A 436 12.41 -19.13 20.50
N ILE A 437 13.41 -19.62 19.79
CA ILE A 437 13.26 -20.33 18.53
C ILE A 437 14.05 -21.63 18.67
N GLU A 438 13.35 -22.75 18.60
CA GLU A 438 13.93 -24.09 18.65
C GLU A 438 13.86 -24.75 17.27
N SER A 439 14.37 -25.97 17.15
CA SER A 439 14.39 -26.68 15.87
C SER A 439 12.99 -27.06 15.35
N THR A 440 11.98 -27.07 16.21
CA THR A 440 10.64 -27.58 15.91
C THR A 440 9.53 -26.56 16.08
N ASP A 441 9.81 -25.42 16.73
CA ASP A 441 8.79 -24.51 17.20
C ASP A 441 9.36 -23.15 17.59
N VAL A 442 8.44 -22.21 17.78
CA VAL A 442 8.71 -20.85 18.23
C VAL A 442 7.91 -20.60 19.50
N LEU A 443 8.55 -20.02 20.50
CA LEU A 443 7.91 -19.51 21.70
C LEU A 443 7.71 -18.00 21.54
N LEU A 444 6.46 -17.57 21.70
CA LEU A 444 6.04 -16.17 21.69
C LEU A 444 5.62 -15.76 23.10
N GLN A 445 5.92 -14.53 23.49
CA GLN A 445 5.36 -13.90 24.68
C GLN A 445 4.19 -13.02 24.27
N THR A 446 3.04 -13.23 24.91
CA THR A 446 1.82 -12.42 24.74
C THR A 446 1.43 -11.78 26.08
N GLU A 447 0.43 -10.90 26.06
CA GLU A 447 -0.18 -10.36 27.29
C GLU A 447 -0.89 -11.44 28.12
N GLU A 448 -1.41 -12.49 27.47
CA GLU A 448 -2.12 -13.61 28.13
C GLU A 448 -1.16 -14.70 28.65
N GLY A 449 0.12 -14.65 28.26
CA GLY A 449 1.14 -15.61 28.65
C GLY A 449 1.98 -16.13 27.47
N PRO A 450 2.89 -17.10 27.71
CA PRO A 450 3.71 -17.69 26.67
C PRO A 450 2.87 -18.60 25.76
N LEU A 451 3.01 -18.45 24.44
CA LEU A 451 2.37 -19.26 23.41
C LEU A 451 3.43 -20.01 22.60
N ARG A 452 3.27 -21.32 22.44
CA ARG A 452 4.16 -22.17 21.65
C ARG A 452 3.52 -22.48 20.29
N ILE A 453 4.19 -22.10 19.20
CA ILE A 453 3.75 -22.37 17.84
C ILE A 453 4.64 -23.44 17.23
N MET A 454 4.06 -24.61 16.93
CA MET A 454 4.76 -25.73 16.33
C MET A 454 4.89 -25.56 14.82
N LEU A 455 6.06 -25.89 14.26
CA LEU A 455 6.20 -25.99 12.81
C LEU A 455 5.29 -27.13 12.30
N PRO A 456 4.48 -26.90 11.26
CA PRO A 456 3.65 -27.94 10.69
C PRO A 456 4.47 -29.20 10.34
N LEU A 457 3.89 -30.37 10.62
CA LEU A 457 4.52 -31.63 10.24
C LEU A 457 4.62 -31.70 8.71
N LEU A 458 5.71 -32.29 8.22
CA LEU A 458 5.85 -32.53 6.79
C LEU A 458 4.75 -33.51 6.37
N GLY A 459 3.89 -33.10 5.43
CA GLY A 459 2.85 -33.96 4.86
C GLY A 459 3.45 -35.29 4.38
N ARG A 460 2.72 -36.39 4.60
CA ARG A 460 3.13 -37.73 4.16
C ARG A 460 3.04 -37.88 2.65
#